data_AF-A0A2V5WFZ2-F1
#
_entry.id   AF-A0A2V5WFZ2-F1
#
_cell.length_a   1.000
_cell.length_b   1.000
_cell.length_c   1.000
_cell.angle_alpha   90.00
_cell.angle_beta   90.00
_cell.angle_gamma   90.00
#
_symmetry.space_group_name_H-M   'P 1'
#
loop_
_entity.id
_entity.type
_entity.pdbx_description
1 polymer ?
#
loop_
_entity_poly.entity_id
_entity_poly.type
_entity_poly.pdbx_seq_one_letter_code
_entity_poly.pdbx_strand_id
1 'polypeptide(L)' 'WRGKSFLEFSAFRLGLSPKVEMDDHKMYYDKRDVWPLLVRAGFKPSLIKLRYHKFGLNLFAVARREDA' A
#
# COMPACT_ATOMS: atom_id res chain seq x y z
N TRP A 1 -1.27 2.77 9.24
CA TRP A 1 0.01 3.48 8.99
C TRP A 1 -0.13 5.01 9.14
N ARG A 2 0.90 5.73 9.65
CA ARG A 2 0.85 7.18 9.99
C ARG A 2 0.73 8.13 8.78
N GLY A 3 1.18 7.73 7.59
CA GLY A 3 1.11 8.62 6.43
C GLY A 3 -0.27 8.70 5.78
N LYS A 4 -1.22 7.83 6.16
CA LYS A 4 -2.63 7.97 5.76
C LYS A 4 -3.17 9.36 6.11
N SER A 5 -3.03 9.77 7.38
CA SER A 5 -3.50 11.07 7.85
C SER A 5 -2.81 12.25 7.14
N PHE A 6 -1.52 12.11 6.79
CA PHE A 6 -0.80 13.13 6.04
C PHE A 6 -1.33 13.26 4.59
N LEU A 7 -1.54 12.13 3.91
CA LEU A 7 -2.06 12.12 2.54
C LEU A 7 -3.50 12.64 2.49
N GLU A 8 -4.36 12.23 3.42
CA GLU A 8 -5.73 12.72 3.51
C GLU A 8 -5.76 14.23 3.81
N PHE A 9 -4.91 14.72 4.72
CA PHE A 9 -4.79 16.16 4.98
C PHE A 9 -4.32 16.93 3.72
N SER A 10 -3.29 16.42 3.03
CA SER A 10 -2.79 17.01 1.80
C SER A 10 -3.86 17.04 0.69
N ALA A 11 -4.59 15.94 0.51
CA ALA A 11 -5.57 15.78 -0.55
C ALA A 11 -6.83 16.61 -0.28
N PHE A 12 -7.44 16.46 0.90
CA PHE A 12 -8.75 17.04 1.20
C PHE A 12 -8.69 18.46 1.78
N ARG A 13 -7.61 18.82 2.49
CA ARG A 13 -7.51 20.13 3.14
C ARG A 13 -6.63 21.12 2.39
N LEU A 14 -5.56 20.64 1.75
CA LEU A 14 -4.68 21.50 0.95
C LEU A 14 -5.00 21.46 -0.55
N GLY A 15 -5.83 20.53 -1.01
CA GLY A 15 -6.24 20.43 -2.41
C GLY A 15 -5.10 20.07 -3.37
N LEU A 16 -4.03 19.43 -2.86
CA LEU A 16 -2.81 19.13 -3.62
C LEU A 16 -2.92 17.87 -4.47
N SER A 17 -4.07 17.19 -4.46
CA SER A 17 -4.32 15.98 -5.23
C SER A 17 -5.40 16.22 -6.28
N PRO A 18 -5.21 15.77 -7.53
CA PRO A 18 -6.25 15.82 -8.55
C PRO A 18 -7.50 15.02 -8.12
N LYS A 19 -8.69 15.59 -8.33
CA LYS A 19 -9.97 14.95 -7.94
C LYS A 19 -10.13 13.54 -8.54
N VAL A 20 -9.70 13.34 -9.78
CA VAL A 20 -9.75 12.04 -10.45
C VAL A 20 -8.94 10.96 -9.73
N GLU A 21 -7.80 11.30 -9.14
CA GLU A 21 -6.97 10.36 -8.38
C GLU A 21 -7.58 10.07 -6.99
N MET A 22 -8.34 11.02 -6.45
CA MET A 22 -9.07 10.85 -5.19
C MET A 22 -10.30 9.96 -5.38
N ASP A 23 -10.99 10.09 -6.50
CA ASP A 23 -12.18 9.29 -6.83
C ASP A 23 -11.83 7.83 -7.19
N ASP A 24 -10.67 7.59 -7.81
CA ASP A 24 -10.16 6.22 -8.06
C ASP A 24 -9.55 5.58 -6.80
N HIS A 25 -9.36 6.34 -5.72
CA HIS A 25 -8.72 5.85 -4.50
C HIS A 25 -9.65 4.94 -3.68
N LYS A 26 -9.44 3.62 -3.81
CA LYS A 26 -10.30 2.62 -3.13
C LYS A 26 -9.95 2.40 -1.65
N MET A 27 -8.66 2.21 -1.34
CA MET A 27 -8.22 1.90 0.03
C MET A 27 -6.72 2.17 0.21
N TYR A 28 -6.35 2.74 1.35
CA TYR A 28 -4.95 2.74 1.80
C TYR A 28 -4.61 1.41 2.44
N TYR A 29 -3.66 0.69 1.86
CA TYR A 29 -3.11 -0.53 2.44
C TYR A 29 -1.75 -0.27 3.07
N ASP A 30 -1.53 -0.84 4.26
CA ASP A 30 -0.23 -0.89 4.90
C ASP A 30 0.33 -2.32 4.99
N LYS A 31 1.56 -2.48 5.51
CA LYS A 31 2.19 -3.81 5.58
C LYS A 31 1.34 -4.86 6.30
N ARG A 32 0.59 -4.46 7.33
CA ARG A 32 -0.27 -5.34 8.13
C ARG A 32 -1.54 -5.74 7.39
N ASP A 33 -1.95 -4.95 6.40
CA ASP A 33 -3.11 -5.24 5.57
C ASP A 33 -2.72 -6.10 4.36
N VAL A 34 -1.65 -5.74 3.65
CA VAL A 34 -1.22 -6.45 2.42
C VAL A 34 -0.63 -7.82 2.74
N TRP A 35 0.16 -7.94 3.82
CA TRP A 35 0.88 -9.19 4.09
C TRP A 35 -0.08 -10.38 4.30
N PRO A 36 -1.13 -10.29 5.13
CA PRO A 36 -2.08 -11.39 5.28
C PRO A 36 -2.85 -11.70 3.99
N LEU A 37 -3.16 -10.70 3.15
CA LEU A 37 -3.84 -10.92 1.87
C LEU A 37 -2.98 -11.74 0.92
N LEU A 38 -1.68 -11.45 0.84
CA LEU A 38 -0.74 -12.23 0.02
C LEU A 38 -0.57 -13.66 0.54
N VAL A 39 -0.48 -13.85 1.86
CA VAL A 39 -0.41 -15.19 2.46
C VAL A 39 -1.70 -15.98 2.16
N ARG A 40 -2.87 -15.36 2.30
CA ARG A 40 -4.17 -15.97 1.97
C ARG A 40 -4.31 -16.31 0.48
N ALA A 41 -3.65 -15.56 -0.39
CA ALA A 41 -3.58 -15.85 -1.83
C ALA A 41 -2.64 -17.01 -2.17
N GLY A 42 -1.96 -17.61 -1.19
CA GLY A 42 -1.11 -18.79 -1.36
C GLY A 42 0.38 -18.48 -1.53
N PHE A 43 0.82 -17.23 -1.38
CA PHE A 43 2.24 -16.91 -1.40
C PHE A 43 2.92 -17.33 -0.08
N LYS A 44 4.09 -17.97 -0.18
CA LYS A 44 4.86 -18.34 1.02
C LYS A 44 5.36 -17.08 1.75
N PRO A 45 5.19 -16.99 3.08
CA PRO A 45 5.68 -15.87 3.89
C PRO A 45 7.14 -15.46 3.63
N SER A 46 8.03 -16.45 3.46
CA SER A 46 9.46 -16.24 3.20
C SER A 46 9.77 -15.61 1.84
N LEU A 47 8.83 -15.65 0.90
CA LEU A 47 8.95 -15.12 -0.46
C LEU A 47 8.24 -13.77 -0.65
N ILE A 48 7.65 -13.23 0.41
CA ILE A 48 6.98 -11.92 0.39
C ILE A 48 7.95 -10.85 0.92
N LYS A 49 8.20 -9.82 0.11
CA LYS A 49 9.01 -8.65 0.50
C LYS A 49 8.16 -7.39 0.41
N LEU A 50 8.00 -6.71 1.55
CA LEU A 50 7.28 -5.44 1.63
C LEU A 50 8.22 -4.32 2.06
N ARG A 51 8.31 -3.25 1.27
CA ARG A 51 9.10 -2.06 1.60
C ARG A 51 8.27 -0.80 1.40
N TYR A 52 8.43 0.14 2.32
CA TYR A 52 7.94 1.48 2.06
C TYR A 52 8.96 2.23 1.20
N HIS A 53 8.48 3.06 0.29
CA HIS A 53 9.30 3.94 -0.53
C HIS A 53 8.63 5.31 -0.65
N LYS A 54 9.28 6.26 -1.32
CA LYS A 54 8.82 7.66 -1.44
C LYS A 54 8.42 8.23 -0.06
N PHE A 55 9.40 8.28 0.85
CA PHE A 55 9.23 8.80 2.22
C PHE A 55 8.18 8.09 3.08
N GLY A 56 7.91 6.81 2.81
CA GLY A 56 6.91 6.07 3.56
C GLY A 56 5.52 6.10 2.97
N LEU A 57 5.27 6.96 1.97
CA LEU A 57 3.95 7.24 1.41
C LEU A 57 3.42 6.17 0.46
N ASN A 58 4.29 5.28 0.00
CA ASN A 58 3.94 4.23 -0.92
C ASN A 58 4.45 2.88 -0.39
N LEU A 59 3.59 1.88 -0.42
CA LEU A 59 3.93 0.51 -0.09
C LEU A 59 4.22 -0.27 -1.37
N PHE A 60 5.44 -0.79 -1.48
CA PHE A 60 5.86 -1.66 -2.57
C PHE A 60 5.93 -3.10 -2.09
N ALA A 61 5.21 -3.99 -2.79
CA ALA A 61 5.13 -5.41 -2.48
C ALA A 61 5.72 -6.25 -3.63
N VAL A 62 6.55 -7.23 -3.27
CA VAL A 62 7.02 -8.29 -4.18
C VAL A 62 6.62 -9.62 -3.57
N ALA A 63 5.82 -10.39 -4.29
CA ALA A 63 5.45 -11.75 -3.92
C ALA A 63 5.87 -12.69 -5.05
N ARG A 64 6.67 -13.70 -4.73
CA ARG A 64 7.12 -14.72 -5.69
C ARG A 64 6.38 -16.02 -5.43
N ARG A 65 5.98 -16.68 -6.51
CA ARG A 65 5.54 -18.08 -6.44
C ARG A 65 6.77 -18.95 -6.18
N GLU A 66 6.56 -20.06 -5.48
CA GLU A 66 7.56 -21.12 -5.47
C GLU A 66 7.55 -21.76 -6.86
N ASP A 67 8.72 -21.84 -7.47
CA ASP A 67 8.89 -22.59 -8.72
C ASP A 67 8.71 -24.07 -8.37
N ALA A 68 7.78 -24.72 -9.06
CA ALA A 68 7.41 -26.12 -8.84
C ALA A 68 8.46 -27.09 -9.40
#